data_AF-W2CBT4-F1
#
_entry.id   AF-W2CBT4-F1
#
_cell.length_a   1.000
_cell.length_b   1.000
_cell.length_c   1.000
_cell.angle_alpha   90.00
_cell.angle_beta   90.00
_cell.angle_gamma   90.00
#
_symmetry.space_group_name_H-M   'P 1'
#
loop_
_entity.id
_entity.type
_entity.pdbx_description
1 polymer ?
#
loop_
_entity_poly.entity_id
_entity_poly.type
_entity_poly.pdbx_seq_one_letter_code
_entity_poly.pdbx_strand_id
1 'polypeptide(L)'
;MECRDRITFQFQQVWQDVPKIDTYKEIDNIKMLLSEKGFDNNLEGVGAISSFCYADFENSIVVNYNGDLFKCTARDFKKENRIGILLPNGDIQYNKKYEERKHSFFNKECGECIILPICTICSQRRYESFDKECCPQPISEEEKLNQIIYRLKSLYPHYV
;
A
#
# COMPACT_ATOMS: atom_id res chain seq x y z
N MET A 1 13.52 32.49 0.23
CA MET A 1 13.55 31.34 -0.70
C MET A 1 14.19 30.18 0.05
N GLU A 2 13.53 29.68 1.10
CA GLU A 2 14.26 28.96 2.18
C GLU A 2 13.52 27.74 2.77
N CYS A 3 12.36 27.36 2.23
CA CYS A 3 11.58 26.22 2.75
C CYS A 3 11.10 25.24 1.67
N ARG A 4 11.45 25.43 0.38
CA ARG A 4 10.91 24.57 -0.71
C ARG A 4 11.36 23.13 -0.57
N ASP A 5 12.62 22.91 -0.20
CA ASP A 5 13.22 21.59 0.03
C ASP A 5 12.66 20.89 1.29
N ARG A 6 11.81 21.58 2.06
CA ARG A 6 11.11 21.04 3.24
C ARG A 6 9.63 20.76 2.98
N ILE A 7 9.16 21.01 1.76
CA ILE A 7 7.77 20.81 1.37
C ILE A 7 7.75 19.82 0.20
N THR A 8 7.07 18.70 0.41
CA THR A 8 6.92 17.65 -0.60
C THR A 8 5.44 17.45 -0.91
N PHE A 9 5.12 17.33 -2.19
CA PHE A 9 3.76 17.09 -2.66
C PHE A 9 3.56 15.63 -3.05
N GLN A 10 2.52 15.00 -2.51
CA GLN A 10 2.11 13.65 -2.87
C GLN A 10 0.68 13.67 -3.40
N PHE A 11 0.49 13.20 -4.62
CA PHE A 11 -0.84 12.99 -5.18
C PHE A 11 -1.26 11.56 -4.88
N GLN A 12 -2.42 11.39 -4.25
CA GLN A 12 -3.01 10.08 -3.93
C GLN A 12 -4.45 10.10 -4.41
N GLN A 13 -4.81 9.12 -5.24
CA GLN A 13 -6.21 8.94 -5.61
C GLN A 13 -6.97 8.40 -4.41
N VAL A 14 -8.12 9.00 -4.10
CA VAL A 14 -9.03 8.45 -3.10
C VAL A 14 -9.57 7.12 -3.61
N TRP A 15 -9.47 6.07 -2.82
CA TRP A 15 -9.84 4.70 -3.23
C TRP A 15 -11.32 4.52 -3.63
N GLN A 16 -12.19 5.46 -3.25
CA GLN A 16 -13.61 5.49 -3.62
C GLN A 16 -13.86 6.15 -4.98
N ASP A 17 -12.84 6.76 -5.59
CA ASP A 17 -12.95 7.48 -6.84
C ASP A 17 -12.59 6.59 -8.04
N VAL A 18 -13.21 6.86 -9.19
CA VAL A 18 -12.94 6.13 -10.44
C VAL A 18 -11.86 6.88 -11.22
N PRO A 19 -10.78 6.22 -11.65
CA PRO A 19 -9.74 6.86 -12.46
C PRO A 19 -10.30 7.49 -13.73
N LYS A 20 -10.03 8.79 -13.93
CA LYS A 20 -10.37 9.52 -15.16
C LYS A 20 -9.08 9.96 -15.86
N ILE A 21 -8.99 9.71 -17.17
CA ILE A 21 -7.81 10.03 -17.97
C ILE A 21 -7.43 11.52 -17.86
N ASP A 22 -8.42 12.41 -17.85
CA ASP A 22 -8.18 13.85 -17.77
C ASP A 22 -7.59 14.26 -16.41
N THR A 23 -7.97 13.58 -15.33
CA THR A 23 -7.41 13.81 -13.99
C THR A 23 -5.92 13.49 -13.94
N TYR A 24 -5.47 12.42 -14.62
CA TYR A 24 -4.03 12.11 -14.68
C TYR A 24 -3.24 13.16 -15.46
N LYS A 25 -3.78 13.64 -16.59
CA LYS A 25 -3.15 14.73 -17.35
C LYS A 25 -3.02 16.01 -16.53
N GLU A 26 -4.05 16.35 -15.75
CA GLU A 26 -4.00 17.50 -14.85
C GLU A 26 -2.95 17.31 -13.74
N ILE A 27 -2.86 16.12 -13.16
CA ILE A 27 -1.82 15.80 -12.16
C ILE A 27 -0.43 15.96 -12.77
N ASP A 28 -0.20 15.48 -13.99
CA ASP A 28 1.10 15.61 -14.67
C ASP A 28 1.47 17.08 -14.91
N ASN A 29 0.51 17.91 -15.33
CA ASN A 29 0.72 19.35 -15.48
C ASN A 29 1.08 20.01 -14.13
N ILE A 30 0.44 19.60 -13.04
CA ILE A 30 0.74 20.12 -11.69
C ILE A 30 2.13 19.69 -11.24
N LYS A 31 2.51 18.43 -11.46
CA LYS A 31 3.87 17.93 -11.15
C LYS A 31 4.94 18.71 -11.90
N MET A 32 4.73 18.97 -13.20
CA MET A 32 5.63 19.80 -14.00
C MET A 32 5.78 21.20 -13.39
N LEU A 33 4.67 21.86 -13.05
CA LEU A 33 4.68 23.19 -12.44
C LEU A 33 5.41 23.19 -11.08
N LEU A 34 5.19 22.17 -10.25
CA LEU A 34 5.88 22.03 -8.96
C LEU A 34 7.39 21.89 -9.14
N SER A 35 7.81 21.05 -10.09
CA SER A 35 9.23 20.88 -10.46
C SER A 35 9.85 22.20 -10.94
N GLU A 36 9.18 22.93 -11.84
CA GLU A 36 9.64 24.25 -12.32
C GLU A 36 9.81 25.29 -11.20
N LYS A 37 8.97 25.19 -10.15
CA LYS A 37 9.05 26.07 -8.98
C LYS A 37 10.06 25.59 -7.92
N GLY A 38 10.71 24.45 -8.14
CA GLY A 38 11.71 23.87 -7.25
C GLY A 38 11.10 23.17 -6.03
N PHE A 39 9.90 22.62 -6.15
CA PHE A 39 9.31 21.75 -5.12
C PHE A 39 9.53 20.28 -5.47
N ASP A 40 9.80 19.48 -4.43
CA ASP A 40 9.79 18.03 -4.59
C ASP A 40 8.35 17.52 -4.72
N ASN A 41 8.12 16.73 -5.76
CA ASN A 41 6.86 16.04 -6.04
C ASN A 41 7.08 14.55 -6.36
N ASN A 42 8.31 14.05 -6.17
CA ASN A 42 8.73 12.68 -6.46
C ASN A 42 8.47 11.71 -5.29
N LEU A 43 7.31 11.83 -4.64
CA LEU A 43 6.87 10.81 -3.68
C LEU A 43 6.30 9.56 -4.33
N GLU A 44 6.26 9.48 -5.67
CA GLU A 44 5.90 8.23 -6.37
C GLU A 44 6.79 7.05 -5.99
N GLY A 45 7.94 7.28 -5.35
CA GLY A 45 8.64 6.20 -4.67
C GLY A 45 9.30 6.51 -3.33
N VAL A 46 9.55 7.77 -2.94
CA VAL A 46 10.39 8.01 -1.73
C VAL A 46 9.61 7.66 -0.44
N GLY A 47 8.28 7.76 -0.47
CA GLY A 47 7.41 7.44 0.67
C GLY A 47 6.53 6.20 0.52
N ALA A 48 6.30 5.68 -0.69
CA ALA A 48 5.36 4.57 -0.90
C ALA A 48 6.03 3.18 -0.94
N ILE A 49 7.32 3.10 -1.25
CA ILE A 49 8.03 1.83 -1.51
C ILE A 49 9.09 1.49 -0.43
N SER A 50 9.42 2.45 0.45
CA SER A 50 10.47 2.21 1.45
C SER A 50 10.01 1.37 2.64
N SER A 51 8.70 1.36 2.95
CA SER A 51 8.11 0.61 4.07
C SER A 51 6.86 -0.16 3.68
N PHE A 52 6.66 -1.33 4.29
CA PHE A 52 5.44 -2.12 4.16
C PHE A 52 4.23 -1.40 4.76
N CYS A 53 3.03 -1.73 4.26
CA CYS A 53 1.80 -1.18 4.82
C CYS A 53 1.66 -1.63 6.27
N TYR A 54 1.18 -0.74 7.16
CA TYR A 54 0.92 -1.11 8.55
C TYR A 54 -0.01 -2.34 8.66
N ALA A 55 -0.92 -2.53 7.70
CA ALA A 55 -1.88 -3.63 7.67
C ALA A 55 -1.26 -4.99 7.30
N ASP A 56 -0.01 -4.99 6.81
CA ASP A 56 0.74 -6.20 6.48
C ASP A 56 1.40 -6.82 7.72
N PHE A 57 1.60 -6.06 8.79
CA PHE A 57 2.16 -6.58 10.04
C PHE A 57 1.13 -7.39 10.84
N GLU A 58 1.51 -8.57 11.30
CA GLU A 58 0.64 -9.45 12.07
C GLU A 58 0.14 -8.77 13.36
N ASN A 59 1.02 -8.05 14.05
CA ASN A 59 0.74 -7.35 15.32
C ASN A 59 0.08 -5.97 15.17
N SER A 60 -0.32 -5.57 13.97
CA SER A 60 -1.00 -4.29 13.72
C SER A 60 -2.51 -4.48 13.61
N ILE A 61 -3.33 -3.72 14.35
CA ILE A 61 -4.79 -3.87 14.29
C ILE A 61 -5.48 -2.51 14.37
N VAL A 62 -6.63 -2.42 13.71
CA VAL A 62 -7.51 -1.25 13.76
C VAL A 62 -8.65 -1.58 14.71
N VAL A 63 -8.80 -0.78 15.75
CA VAL A 63 -9.89 -0.90 16.73
C VAL A 63 -10.93 0.18 16.42
N ASN A 64 -12.17 -0.24 16.18
CA ASN A 64 -13.29 0.69 16.00
C ASN A 64 -13.86 1.12 17.37
N TYR A 65 -14.63 2.22 17.40
CA TYR A 65 -15.18 2.80 18.64
C TYR A 65 -16.03 1.82 19.47
N ASN A 66 -16.63 0.82 18.81
CA ASN A 66 -17.49 -0.19 19.43
C ASN A 66 -16.73 -1.49 19.78
N GLY A 67 -15.40 -1.49 19.67
CA GLY A 67 -14.57 -2.67 19.90
C GLY A 67 -14.52 -3.66 18.74
N ASP A 68 -15.21 -3.43 17.61
CA ASP A 68 -15.01 -4.26 16.42
C ASP A 68 -13.59 -4.05 15.88
N LEU A 69 -12.97 -5.15 15.44
CA LEU A 69 -11.59 -5.16 14.97
C LEU A 69 -11.53 -5.27 13.45
N PHE A 70 -10.63 -4.51 12.84
CA PHE A 70 -10.35 -4.48 11.41
C PHE A 70 -8.84 -4.52 11.19
N LYS A 71 -8.40 -4.83 9.96
CA LYS A 71 -6.97 -4.84 9.63
C LYS A 71 -6.50 -3.61 8.87
N CYS A 72 -7.41 -2.89 8.22
CA CYS A 72 -7.10 -1.75 7.38
C CYS A 72 -8.22 -0.71 7.45
N THR A 73 -7.86 0.57 7.46
CA THR A 73 -8.78 1.71 7.45
C THR A 73 -9.33 2.04 6.05
N ALA A 74 -8.76 1.45 4.99
CA ALA A 74 -9.19 1.65 3.60
C ALA A 74 -10.36 0.72 3.19
N ARG A 75 -11.16 0.26 4.16
CA ARG A 75 -12.37 -0.54 3.96
C ARG A 75 -13.48 0.03 4.81
N ASP A 76 -14.71 -0.31 4.44
CA ASP A 76 -15.87 0.07 5.24
C ASP A 76 -15.89 -0.70 6.57
N PHE A 77 -16.22 0.00 7.65
CA PHE A 77 -16.32 -0.55 9.00
C PHE A 77 -17.65 -1.29 9.22
N LYS A 78 -18.04 -2.09 8.23
CA LYS A 78 -19.24 -2.93 8.31
C LYS A 78 -18.96 -4.18 9.12
N LYS A 79 -19.97 -4.65 9.85
CA LYS A 79 -19.86 -5.83 10.71
C LYS A 79 -19.46 -7.09 9.94
N GLU A 80 -19.89 -7.24 8.69
CA GLU A 80 -19.43 -8.34 7.84
C GLU A 80 -17.91 -8.34 7.64
N ASN A 81 -17.23 -7.19 7.61
CA ASN A 81 -15.80 -7.09 7.32
C ASN A 81 -14.89 -7.14 8.55
N ARG A 82 -15.47 -7.24 9.75
CA ARG A 82 -14.68 -7.33 10.98
C ARG A 82 -13.88 -8.64 11.03
N ILE A 83 -12.70 -8.57 11.62
CA ILE A 83 -11.79 -9.71 11.84
C ILE A 83 -11.82 -10.22 13.29
N GLY A 84 -12.55 -9.55 14.18
CA GLY A 84 -12.64 -9.91 15.59
C GLY A 84 -13.32 -8.83 16.42
N ILE A 85 -13.26 -8.98 17.74
CA ILE A 85 -13.71 -8.00 18.74
C ILE A 85 -12.66 -7.83 19.84
N LEU A 86 -12.55 -6.62 20.38
CA LEU A 86 -11.85 -6.33 21.63
C LEU A 86 -12.80 -6.56 22.79
N LEU A 87 -12.43 -7.46 23.69
CA LEU A 87 -13.21 -7.80 24.88
C LEU A 87 -12.99 -6.78 26.00
N PRO A 88 -13.95 -6.64 26.95
CA PRO A 88 -13.83 -5.68 28.06
C PRO A 88 -12.61 -5.90 28.97
N ASN A 89 -12.06 -7.12 28.99
CA ASN A 89 -10.85 -7.45 29.75
C ASN A 89 -9.55 -7.09 29.01
N GLY A 90 -9.64 -6.53 27.80
CA GLY A 90 -8.50 -6.17 26.96
C GLY A 90 -8.05 -7.28 26.00
N ASP A 91 -8.64 -8.46 26.07
CA ASP A 91 -8.28 -9.57 25.19
C ASP A 91 -8.89 -9.39 23.79
N ILE A 92 -8.20 -9.91 22.78
CA ILE A 92 -8.68 -9.93 21.41
C ILE A 92 -9.28 -11.28 21.09
N GLN A 93 -10.53 -11.29 20.64
CA GLN A 93 -11.18 -12.47 20.09
C GLN A 93 -11.27 -12.36 18.57
N TYR A 94 -10.35 -13.03 17.87
CA TYR A 94 -10.37 -13.13 16.41
C TYR A 94 -11.49 -14.05 15.90
N ASN A 95 -11.92 -13.81 14.66
CA ASN A 95 -12.88 -14.65 13.96
C ASN A 95 -12.25 -15.35 12.75
N LYS A 96 -13.05 -16.15 12.03
CA LYS A 96 -12.59 -16.90 10.86
C LYS A 96 -11.94 -16.03 9.78
N LYS A 97 -12.41 -14.78 9.57
CA LYS A 97 -11.82 -13.87 8.56
C LYS A 97 -10.39 -13.48 8.89
N TYR A 98 -10.04 -13.37 10.17
CA TYR A 98 -8.66 -13.16 10.58
C TYR A 98 -7.77 -14.33 10.15
N GLU A 99 -8.21 -15.56 10.44
CA GLU A 99 -7.50 -16.78 10.07
C GLU A 99 -7.37 -16.91 8.54
N GLU A 100 -8.44 -16.68 7.80
CA GLU A 100 -8.40 -16.69 6.32
C GLU A 100 -7.40 -15.66 5.78
N ARG A 101 -7.35 -14.45 6.37
CA ARG A 101 -6.37 -13.44 6.01
C ARG A 101 -4.94 -13.90 6.30
N LYS A 102 -4.71 -14.50 7.46
CA LYS A 102 -3.39 -15.01 7.87
C LYS A 102 -2.83 -16.05 6.90
N HIS A 103 -3.69 -16.79 6.21
CA HIS A 103 -3.28 -17.78 5.19
C HIS A 103 -3.25 -17.21 3.76
N SER A 104 -3.61 -15.93 3.57
CA SER A 104 -3.73 -15.29 2.25
C SER A 104 -2.61 -14.28 1.95
N PHE A 105 -1.45 -14.40 2.61
CA PHE A 105 -0.34 -13.46 2.38
C PHE A 105 0.32 -13.64 1.02
N PHE A 106 0.38 -14.85 0.46
CA PHE A 106 1.07 -15.10 -0.81
C PHE A 106 0.23 -16.00 -1.71
N ASN A 107 0.19 -15.65 -2.99
CA ASN A 107 -0.34 -16.50 -4.04
C ASN A 107 0.80 -17.39 -4.57
N LYS A 108 0.49 -18.44 -5.32
CA LYS A 108 1.49 -19.41 -5.78
C LYS A 108 2.58 -18.78 -6.64
N GLU A 109 2.23 -17.89 -7.58
CA GLU A 109 3.19 -17.14 -8.41
C GLU A 109 4.14 -16.28 -7.56
N CYS A 110 3.73 -15.85 -6.36
CA CYS A 110 4.59 -15.05 -5.49
C CYS A 110 5.89 -15.79 -5.13
N GLY A 111 5.86 -17.12 -5.03
CA GLY A 111 7.04 -17.94 -4.71
C GLY A 111 8.19 -17.81 -5.71
N GLU A 112 7.89 -17.48 -6.96
CA GLU A 112 8.86 -17.30 -8.05
C GLU A 112 9.06 -15.82 -8.42
N CYS A 113 8.38 -14.90 -7.73
CA CYS A 113 8.38 -13.48 -8.09
C CYS A 113 9.63 -12.77 -7.57
N ILE A 114 10.44 -12.23 -8.49
CA ILE A 114 11.73 -11.58 -8.18
C ILE A 114 11.63 -10.35 -7.24
N ILE A 115 10.47 -9.69 -7.21
CA ILE A 115 10.23 -8.54 -6.33
C ILE A 115 9.53 -8.91 -5.02
N LEU A 116 9.25 -10.19 -4.73
CA LEU A 116 8.54 -10.58 -3.51
C LEU A 116 9.07 -9.90 -2.23
N PRO A 117 10.40 -9.83 -1.97
CA PRO A 117 10.92 -9.22 -0.75
C PRO A 117 10.67 -7.72 -0.62
N ILE A 118 10.36 -7.04 -1.72
CA ILE A 118 10.13 -5.59 -1.78
C ILE A 118 8.70 -5.27 -2.26
N CYS A 119 7.87 -6.28 -2.46
CA CYS A 119 6.53 -6.15 -3.00
C CYS A 119 5.62 -5.45 -2.00
N THR A 120 4.97 -4.37 -2.44
CA THR A 120 4.06 -3.55 -1.64
C THR A 120 2.59 -3.73 -2.03
N ILE A 121 2.26 -4.79 -2.77
CA ILE A 121 0.87 -5.10 -3.10
C ILE A 121 0.07 -5.31 -1.80
N CYS A 122 -1.01 -4.54 -1.68
CA CYS A 122 -1.89 -4.51 -0.52
C CYS A 122 -2.32 -5.94 -0.08
N SER A 123 -2.09 -6.30 1.19
CA SER A 123 -2.57 -7.57 1.76
C SER A 123 -4.08 -7.75 1.66
N GLN A 124 -4.86 -6.66 1.64
CA GLN A 124 -6.30 -6.75 1.41
C GLN A 124 -6.64 -7.24 0.00
N ARG A 125 -5.92 -6.78 -1.03
CA ARG A 125 -6.10 -7.26 -2.42
C ARG A 125 -5.72 -8.73 -2.53
N ARG A 126 -4.63 -9.15 -1.89
CA ARG A 126 -4.21 -10.56 -1.84
C ARG A 126 -5.25 -11.44 -1.14
N TYR A 127 -5.79 -10.98 -0.02
CA TYR A 127 -6.87 -11.66 0.70
C TYR A 127 -8.14 -11.81 -0.14
N GLU A 128 -8.60 -10.72 -0.76
CA GLU A 128 -9.82 -10.69 -1.59
C GLU A 128 -9.65 -11.34 -2.97
N SER A 129 -8.42 -11.64 -3.39
CA SER A 129 -8.16 -12.30 -4.68
C SER A 129 -8.85 -13.66 -4.73
N PHE A 130 -9.70 -13.85 -5.73
CA PHE A 130 -10.37 -15.13 -6.01
C PHE A 130 -9.37 -16.16 -6.54
N ASP A 131 -8.48 -15.74 -7.43
CA ASP A 131 -7.40 -16.57 -7.93
C ASP A 131 -6.21 -16.52 -6.97
N LYS A 132 -5.85 -17.67 -6.41
CA LYS A 132 -4.68 -17.85 -5.54
C LYS A 132 -3.45 -18.37 -6.29
N GLU A 133 -3.57 -18.63 -7.59
CA GLU A 133 -2.46 -19.04 -8.44
C GLU A 133 -1.68 -17.82 -8.94
N CYS A 134 -2.37 -16.79 -9.44
CA CYS A 134 -1.75 -15.62 -10.08
C CYS A 134 -1.59 -14.40 -9.15
N CYS A 135 -0.72 -13.45 -9.51
CA CYS A 135 -0.62 -12.16 -8.83
C CYS A 135 -1.94 -11.36 -8.92
N PRO A 136 -2.51 -10.85 -7.80
CA PRO A 136 -3.77 -10.09 -7.82
C PRO A 136 -3.64 -8.71 -8.48
N GLN A 137 -2.41 -8.28 -8.75
CA GLN A 137 -2.09 -7.08 -9.50
C GLN A 137 -0.87 -7.42 -10.36
N PRO A 138 -1.08 -7.93 -11.59
CA PRO A 138 0.01 -8.29 -12.48
C PRO A 138 0.95 -7.10 -12.73
N ILE A 139 2.25 -7.36 -12.66
CA ILE A 139 3.32 -6.36 -12.89
C ILE A 139 4.18 -6.91 -14.02
N SER A 140 4.50 -6.10 -15.02
CA SER A 140 5.37 -6.49 -16.13
C SER A 140 6.80 -6.75 -15.63
N GLU A 141 7.57 -7.57 -16.33
CA GLU A 141 8.97 -7.83 -15.96
C GLU A 141 9.83 -6.55 -15.97
N GLU A 142 9.58 -5.65 -16.93
CA GLU A 142 10.21 -4.33 -16.98
C GLU A 142 9.93 -3.52 -15.70
N GLU A 143 8.67 -3.50 -15.25
CA GLU A 143 8.29 -2.75 -14.07
C GLU A 143 8.82 -3.39 -12.78
N LYS A 144 8.88 -4.73 -12.71
CA LYS A 144 9.56 -5.45 -11.62
C LYS A 144 11.03 -5.02 -11.52
N LEU A 145 11.74 -4.93 -12.63
CA LEU A 145 13.13 -4.45 -12.66
C LEU A 145 13.24 -2.98 -12.24
N ASN A 146 12.34 -2.12 -12.70
CA ASN A 146 12.30 -0.72 -12.31
C ASN A 146 12.13 -0.55 -10.79
N GLN A 147 11.28 -1.35 -10.16
CA GLN A 147 11.08 -1.32 -8.70
C GLN A 147 12.34 -1.76 -7.94
N ILE A 148 13.06 -2.77 -8.44
CA ILE A 148 14.35 -3.19 -7.85
C ILE A 148 15.36 -2.05 -7.93
N ILE A 149 15.54 -1.47 -9.11
CA ILE A 149 16.44 -0.35 -9.33
C ILE A 149 16.05 0.81 -8.41
N TYR A 150 14.76 1.16 -8.36
CA TYR A 150 14.25 2.22 -7.51
C TYR A 150 14.59 1.99 -6.04
N ARG A 151 14.36 0.77 -5.54
CA ARG A 151 14.66 0.39 -4.15
C ARG A 151 16.15 0.50 -3.85
N LEU A 152 17.01 0.08 -4.78
CA LEU A 152 18.46 0.22 -4.65
C LEU A 152 18.88 1.69 -4.60
N LYS A 153 18.36 2.53 -5.50
CA LYS A 153 18.62 3.99 -5.50
C LYS A 153 18.19 4.65 -4.20
N SER A 154 17.05 4.24 -3.65
CA SER A 154 16.54 4.75 -2.36
C SER A 154 17.41 4.35 -1.17
N LEU A 155 17.97 3.13 -1.16
CA LEU A 155 18.84 2.65 -0.08
C LEU A 155 20.27 3.19 -0.19
N TYR A 156 20.74 3.44 -1.41
CA TYR A 156 22.11 3.85 -1.71
C TYR A 156 22.14 5.13 -2.57
N PRO A 157 21.61 6.26 -2.05
CA PRO A 157 21.45 7.49 -2.83
C PRO A 157 22.79 8.11 -3.28
N HIS A 158 23.92 7.70 -2.70
CA HIS A 158 25.25 8.19 -3.03
C HIS A 158 25.97 7.41 -4.14
N TYR A 159 25.40 6.30 -4.62
CA TYR A 159 26.02 5.40 -5.60
C TYR A 159 25.40 5.50 -7.00
N VAL A 160 24.59 6.53 -7.24
CA VAL A 160 23.74 6.71 -8.42
C VAL A 160 23.86 8.13 -8.92
#